data_AF-A0A9P4YZR3-F1
#
_entry.id   AF-A0A9P4YZR3-F1
#
_cell.length_a   1.000
_cell.length_b   1.000
_cell.length_c   1.000
_cell.angle_alpha   90.00
_cell.angle_beta   90.00
_cell.angle_gamma   90.00
#
_symmetry.space_group_name_H-M   'P 1'
#
loop_
_entity.id
_entity.type
_entity.pdbx_description
1 polymer ?
#
loop_
_entity_poly.entity_id
_entity_poly.type
_entity_poly.pdbx_seq_one_letter_code
_entity_poly.pdbx_strand_id
1 'polypeptide(L)'
;MEGHLEARLQNGISDLAQDRLLMSRGTVGTTISHEPRGHSAGLSRGRWDCIFSVIKKSCQNPDFVPPDRSAVAMTVPFMDAYVELRIHTCHRGGVHAIGGMASHIPIEDDRQANDRAMDGVRADEVREVHASHNGS
;
A
#
# COMPACT_ATOMS: atom_id res chain seq x y z
N MET A 1 -0.28 -10.34 -0.31
CA MET A 1 -1.34 -11.16 -0.94
C MET A 1 -1.11 -11.12 -2.44
N GLU A 2 -1.02 -12.27 -3.09
CA GLU A 2 -0.65 -12.34 -4.51
C GLU A 2 -1.81 -12.72 -5.44
N GLY A 3 -2.97 -13.09 -4.89
CA GLY A 3 -4.17 -13.39 -5.67
C GLY A 3 -5.48 -13.25 -4.90
N HIS A 4 -6.59 -13.17 -5.64
CA HIS A 4 -7.94 -13.01 -5.09
C HIS A 4 -8.40 -14.20 -4.23
N LEU A 5 -7.84 -15.40 -4.45
CA LEU A 5 -8.16 -16.58 -3.64
C LEU A 5 -7.65 -16.45 -2.20
N GLU A 6 -6.49 -15.81 -2.00
CA GLU A 6 -5.99 -15.50 -0.66
C GLU A 6 -6.89 -14.48 0.06
N ALA A 7 -7.45 -13.51 -0.68
CA ALA A 7 -8.42 -12.55 -0.15
C ALA A 7 -9.69 -13.26 0.34
N ARG A 8 -10.18 -14.18 -0.49
CA ARG A 8 -11.34 -15.01 -0.16
C ARG A 8 -11.09 -15.90 1.06
N LEU A 9 -9.88 -16.47 1.18
CA LEU A 9 -9.49 -17.25 2.36
C LEU A 9 -9.51 -16.39 3.63
N GLN A 10 -8.92 -15.19 3.60
CA GLN A 10 -8.92 -14.29 4.76
C GLN A 10 -10.33 -13.83 5.14
N ASN A 11 -11.21 -13.60 4.16
CA ASN A 11 -12.60 -13.33 4.44
C ASN A 11 -13.27 -14.50 5.17
N GLY A 12 -13.06 -15.75 4.71
CA GLY A 12 -13.62 -16.93 5.37
C GLY A 12 -13.10 -17.14 6.79
N ILE A 13 -11.84 -16.80 7.06
CA ILE A 13 -11.27 -16.81 8.42
C ILE A 13 -11.96 -15.77 9.30
N SER A 14 -12.24 -14.57 8.76
CA SER A 14 -12.91 -13.48 9.48
C SER A 14 -14.36 -13.83 9.82
N ASP A 15 -15.11 -14.38 8.84
CA ASP A 15 -16.46 -14.88 9.04
C ASP A 15 -16.49 -15.94 10.14
N LEU A 16 -15.59 -16.93 10.09
CA LEU A 16 -15.49 -17.99 11.10
C LEU A 16 -15.20 -17.43 12.49
N ALA A 17 -14.30 -16.44 12.59
CA ALA A 17 -13.96 -15.81 13.87
C ALA A 17 -15.15 -15.05 14.46
N GLN A 18 -15.89 -14.30 13.63
CA GLN A 18 -17.08 -13.57 14.07
C GLN A 18 -18.19 -14.51 14.51
N ASP A 19 -18.45 -15.57 13.75
CA ASP A 19 -19.45 -16.59 14.10
C ASP A 19 -19.10 -17.25 15.46
N ARG A 20 -17.81 -17.50 15.73
CA ARG A 20 -17.33 -18.08 16.99
C ARG A 20 -17.40 -17.12 18.18
N LEU A 21 -17.25 -15.82 17.93
CA LEU A 21 -17.28 -14.78 18.95
C LEU A 21 -18.68 -14.13 19.10
N LEU A 22 -19.69 -14.65 18.40
CA LEU A 22 -21.07 -14.12 18.38
C LEU A 22 -21.13 -12.64 17.95
N MET A 23 -20.23 -12.24 17.04
CA MET A 23 -20.18 -10.90 16.48
C MET A 23 -21.00 -10.84 15.18
N SER A 24 -21.57 -9.67 14.88
CA SER A 24 -22.21 -9.45 13.57
C SER A 24 -21.16 -9.48 12.45
N ARG A 25 -21.53 -10.05 11.30
CA ARG A 25 -20.69 -9.98 10.09
C ARG A 25 -20.41 -8.54 9.69
N GLY A 26 -19.24 -8.29 9.13
CA GLY A 26 -18.77 -6.93 8.83
C GLY A 26 -18.09 -6.19 9.99
N THR A 27 -18.10 -6.75 11.22
CA THR A 27 -17.40 -6.12 12.35
C THR A 27 -15.88 -6.12 12.21
N VAL A 28 -15.28 -7.16 11.62
CA VAL A 28 -13.83 -7.25 11.43
C VAL A 28 -13.44 -6.59 10.09
N GLY A 29 -12.88 -5.39 10.13
CA GLY A 29 -12.36 -4.72 8.93
C GLY A 29 -10.91 -5.13 8.60
N THR A 30 -10.59 -5.20 7.32
CA THR A 30 -9.27 -5.55 6.78
C THR A 30 -8.90 -4.63 5.60
N THR A 31 -7.69 -4.10 5.60
CA THR A 31 -7.19 -3.22 4.52
C THR A 31 -6.48 -4.04 3.44
N ILE A 32 -7.27 -4.87 2.74
CA ILE A 32 -6.89 -5.77 1.63
C ILE A 32 -8.07 -5.81 0.64
N SER A 33 -7.84 -5.92 -0.67
CA SER A 33 -8.96 -6.06 -1.63
C SER A 33 -8.63 -6.77 -2.93
N HIS A 34 -9.51 -7.73 -3.26
CA HIS A 34 -10.10 -7.97 -4.59
C HIS A 34 -11.49 -8.63 -4.45
N GLU A 35 -11.86 -9.28 -3.33
CA GLU A 35 -13.24 -9.68 -2.96
C GLU A 35 -13.24 -10.32 -1.55
N PRO A 36 -14.27 -10.19 -0.67
CA PRO A 36 -15.61 -9.62 -0.85
C PRO A 36 -15.98 -8.46 0.13
N ARG A 37 -17.11 -7.83 -0.21
CA ARG A 37 -17.68 -6.54 0.23
C ARG A 37 -18.02 -6.38 1.72
N GLY A 38 -17.76 -7.36 2.57
CA GLY A 38 -18.14 -7.33 4.00
C GLY A 38 -17.03 -6.80 4.91
N HIS A 39 -15.78 -7.09 4.59
CA HIS A 39 -14.64 -6.87 5.49
C HIS A 39 -13.54 -6.00 4.89
N SER A 40 -13.69 -5.50 3.66
CA SER A 40 -12.66 -4.68 3.02
C SER A 40 -12.81 -3.21 3.42
N ALA A 41 -11.78 -2.64 4.03
CA ALA A 41 -11.69 -1.23 4.43
C ALA A 41 -10.80 -0.40 3.49
N GLY A 42 -10.04 -1.03 2.59
CA GLY A 42 -9.14 -0.33 1.67
C GLY A 42 -7.95 -1.16 1.16
N LEU A 43 -7.02 -0.49 0.47
CA LEU A 43 -5.70 -1.03 0.11
C LEU A 43 -4.59 -0.12 0.65
N SER A 44 -3.62 -0.71 1.35
CA SER A 44 -2.40 -0.04 1.76
C SER A 44 -1.27 -0.25 0.74
N ARG A 45 -0.27 0.65 0.78
CA ARG A 45 0.84 0.69 -0.17
C ARG A 45 2.17 0.39 0.53
N GLY A 46 2.93 -0.53 -0.05
CA GLY A 46 4.34 -0.77 0.29
C GLY A 46 5.22 -0.58 -0.95
N ARG A 47 6.06 0.47 -0.97
CA ARG A 47 7.04 0.68 -2.06
C ARG A 47 8.00 -0.50 -2.17
N TRP A 48 8.57 -0.90 -1.03
CA TRP A 48 9.60 -1.94 -0.98
C TRP A 48 9.06 -3.32 -1.30
N ASP A 49 7.90 -3.68 -0.76
CA ASP A 49 7.27 -4.97 -1.07
C ASP A 49 6.89 -5.07 -2.55
N CYS A 50 6.41 -3.97 -3.16
CA CYS A 50 6.11 -3.94 -4.59
C CYS A 50 7.36 -4.20 -5.43
N ILE A 51 8.45 -3.47 -5.17
CA ILE A 51 9.73 -3.66 -5.87
C ILE A 51 10.22 -5.09 -5.69
N PHE A 52 10.20 -5.60 -4.45
CA PHE A 52 10.63 -6.96 -4.14
C PHE A 52 9.78 -8.01 -4.89
N SER A 53 8.46 -7.86 -4.91
CA SER A 53 7.58 -8.75 -5.67
C SER A 53 7.88 -8.76 -7.16
N VAL A 54 8.20 -7.61 -7.76
CA VAL A 54 8.60 -7.53 -9.18
C VAL A 54 9.91 -8.25 -9.41
N ILE A 55 10.92 -8.00 -8.58
CA ILE A 55 12.24 -8.67 -8.68
C ILE A 55 12.06 -10.18 -8.55
N LYS A 56 11.28 -10.64 -7.56
CA LYS A 56 11.01 -12.06 -7.33
C LYS A 56 10.30 -12.71 -8.52
N LYS A 57 9.34 -12.02 -9.15
CA LYS A 57 8.60 -12.55 -10.32
C LYS A 57 9.43 -12.57 -11.60
N SER A 58 10.35 -11.61 -11.74
CA SER A 58 11.20 -11.48 -12.92
C SER A 58 12.58 -12.13 -12.76
N CYS A 59 12.87 -12.81 -11.65
CA CYS A 59 14.21 -13.32 -11.35
C CYS A 59 14.72 -14.37 -12.35
N GLN A 60 13.82 -14.99 -13.13
CA GLN A 60 14.17 -15.95 -14.18
C GLN A 60 14.43 -15.28 -15.54
N ASN A 61 14.16 -13.98 -15.67
CA ASN A 61 14.42 -13.22 -16.89
C ASN A 61 15.81 -12.56 -16.82
N PRO A 62 16.82 -13.05 -17.55
CA PRO A 62 18.17 -12.49 -17.50
C PRO A 62 18.24 -11.05 -18.05
N ASP A 63 17.29 -10.64 -18.88
CA ASP A 63 17.21 -9.29 -19.44
C ASP A 63 16.57 -8.29 -18.47
N PHE A 64 16.02 -8.76 -17.35
CA PHE A 64 15.39 -7.92 -16.35
C PHE A 64 16.34 -7.64 -15.18
N VAL A 65 17.11 -6.56 -15.31
CA VAL A 65 17.97 -6.05 -14.22
C VAL A 65 17.32 -4.80 -13.63
N PRO A 66 16.78 -4.86 -12.40
CA PRO A 66 16.23 -3.67 -11.76
C PRO A 66 17.34 -2.66 -11.46
N PRO A 67 17.06 -1.34 -11.54
CA PRO A 67 18.01 -0.33 -11.11
C PRO A 67 18.21 -0.37 -9.59
N ASP A 68 19.17 0.42 -9.08
CA ASP A 68 19.33 0.59 -7.65
C ASP A 68 18.00 0.99 -7.00
N ARG A 69 17.71 0.37 -5.86
CA ARG A 69 16.45 0.51 -5.15
C ARG A 69 16.12 1.97 -4.78
N SER A 70 17.13 2.81 -4.57
CA SER A 70 16.97 4.23 -4.26
C SER A 70 16.50 5.05 -5.46
N ALA A 71 16.79 4.59 -6.68
CA ALA A 71 16.34 5.22 -7.93
C ALA A 71 14.88 4.88 -8.29
N VAL A 72 14.29 3.85 -7.67
CA VAL A 72 12.88 3.49 -7.86
C VAL A 72 11.99 4.32 -6.93
N ALA A 73 11.98 5.63 -7.17
CA ALA A 73 11.09 6.56 -6.50
C ALA A 73 9.63 6.33 -6.91
N MET A 74 8.69 6.90 -6.15
CA MET A 74 7.26 6.73 -6.39
C MET A 74 6.76 7.52 -7.61
N THR A 75 7.61 8.37 -8.16
CA THR A 75 7.39 9.22 -9.33
C THR A 75 7.84 8.56 -10.64
N VAL A 76 8.51 7.40 -10.60
CA VAL A 76 8.88 6.71 -11.85
C VAL A 76 7.64 6.11 -12.51
N PRO A 77 7.58 6.02 -13.86
CA PRO A 77 6.35 5.65 -14.57
C PRO A 77 5.68 4.36 -14.10
N PHE A 78 6.48 3.33 -13.78
CA PHE A 78 5.98 2.06 -13.25
C PHE A 78 5.25 2.24 -11.91
N MET A 79 5.84 3.01 -10.99
CA MET A 79 5.30 3.20 -9.65
C MET A 79 4.11 4.16 -9.65
N ASP A 80 4.12 5.14 -10.56
CA ASP A 80 3.01 6.07 -10.76
C ASP A 80 1.77 5.35 -11.30
N ALA A 81 1.94 4.53 -12.34
CA ALA A 81 0.86 3.69 -12.87
C ALA A 81 0.30 2.70 -11.82
N TYR A 82 1.18 2.14 -10.97
CA TYR A 82 0.76 1.30 -9.84
C TYR A 82 -0.12 2.07 -8.83
N VAL A 83 0.23 3.33 -8.54
CA VAL A 83 -0.55 4.18 -7.64
C VAL A 83 -1.91 4.52 -8.27
N GLU A 84 -1.92 4.99 -9.52
CA GLU A 84 -3.13 5.38 -10.23
C GLU A 84 -4.14 4.23 -10.31
N LEU A 85 -3.69 3.04 -10.74
CA LEU A 85 -4.54 1.86 -10.83
C LEU A 85 -5.14 1.48 -9.47
N ARG A 86 -4.35 1.57 -8.39
CA ARG A 86 -4.82 1.23 -7.05
C ARG A 86 -5.91 2.19 -6.59
N ILE A 87 -5.69 3.49 -6.75
CA ILE A 87 -6.64 4.53 -6.34
C ILE A 87 -7.95 4.35 -7.12
N HIS A 88 -7.85 4.20 -8.44
CA HIS A 88 -9.01 3.92 -9.28
C HIS A 88 -9.77 2.67 -8.82
N THR A 89 -9.05 1.59 -8.52
CA THR A 89 -9.66 0.33 -8.07
C THR A 89 -10.33 0.46 -6.70
N CYS A 90 -9.70 1.15 -5.74
CA CYS A 90 -10.24 1.38 -4.41
C CYS A 90 -11.53 2.23 -4.48
N HIS A 91 -11.46 3.36 -5.18
CA HIS A 91 -12.60 4.28 -5.31
C HIS A 91 -13.75 3.65 -6.07
N ARG A 92 -13.46 2.90 -7.15
CA ARG A 92 -14.49 2.10 -7.86
C ARG A 92 -15.14 1.06 -6.94
N GLY A 93 -14.38 0.50 -6.00
CA GLY A 93 -14.86 -0.44 -4.98
C GLY A 93 -15.51 0.21 -3.76
N GLY A 94 -15.53 1.54 -3.66
CA GLY A 94 -16.05 2.27 -2.50
C GLY A 94 -15.21 2.13 -1.23
N VAL A 95 -13.92 1.79 -1.35
CA VAL A 95 -13.00 1.60 -0.22
C VAL A 95 -11.83 2.59 -0.26
N HIS A 96 -11.12 2.74 0.85
CA HIS A 96 -10.05 3.73 0.96
C HIS A 96 -8.76 3.29 0.25
N ALA A 97 -8.12 4.22 -0.46
CA ALA A 97 -6.75 4.06 -0.93
C ALA A 97 -5.80 4.73 0.08
N ILE A 98 -5.03 3.93 0.81
CA ILE A 98 -4.09 4.45 1.83
C ILE A 98 -2.69 4.55 1.23
N GLY A 99 -2.03 5.67 1.55
CA GLY A 99 -0.68 6.07 1.17
C GLY A 99 0.41 5.16 1.70
N GLY A 100 1.65 5.53 1.37
CA GLY A 100 2.84 4.81 1.84
C GLY A 100 3.42 5.43 3.10
N MET A 101 4.20 4.65 3.84
CA MET A 101 4.92 5.16 5.01
C MET A 101 6.02 6.16 4.63
N ALA A 102 6.03 7.32 5.28
CA ALA A 102 7.17 8.23 5.28
C ALA A 102 8.14 7.83 6.42
N SER A 103 9.15 7.02 6.12
CA SER A 103 10.09 6.50 7.11
C SER A 103 11.25 7.46 7.33
N HIS A 104 11.05 8.50 8.14
CA HIS A 104 12.13 9.36 8.64
C HIS A 104 12.44 9.07 10.12
N ILE A 105 13.73 8.96 10.46
CA ILE A 105 14.20 8.81 11.83
C ILE A 105 14.83 10.14 12.23
N PRO A 106 14.30 10.86 13.24
CA PRO A 106 14.89 12.10 13.72
C PRO A 106 16.36 11.91 14.13
N ILE A 107 17.21 12.85 13.73
CA ILE A 107 18.62 12.89 14.11
C ILE A 107 18.74 13.81 15.34
N GLU A 108 19.28 13.28 16.42
CA GLU A 108 19.53 14.05 17.64
C GLU A 108 20.52 15.19 17.36
N ASP A 109 20.24 16.37 17.90
CA ASP A 109 21.06 17.59 17.76
C ASP A 109 21.31 18.16 16.34
N ASP A 110 20.69 17.62 15.29
CA ASP A 110 20.75 18.19 13.94
C ASP A 110 19.39 18.69 13.45
N ARG A 111 19.06 19.93 13.85
CA ARG A 111 17.83 20.59 13.42
C ARG A 111 17.75 20.76 11.90
N GLN A 112 18.87 21.07 11.24
CA GLN A 112 18.85 21.34 9.80
C GLN A 112 18.59 20.07 8.98
N ALA A 113 19.16 18.93 9.39
CA ALA A 113 18.87 17.65 8.76
C ALA A 113 17.41 17.23 8.98
N ASN A 114 16.88 17.42 10.20
CA ASN A 114 15.48 17.16 10.50
C ASN A 114 14.52 18.04 9.69
N ASP A 115 14.81 19.34 9.56
CA ASP A 115 13.98 20.26 8.77
C ASP A 115 13.92 19.82 7.30
N ARG A 116 15.07 19.50 6.68
CA ARG A 116 15.13 18.98 5.30
C ARG A 116 14.33 17.69 5.12
N ALA A 117 14.39 16.81 6.10
CA ALA A 117 13.64 15.57 6.06
C ALA A 117 12.14 15.78 6.19
N MET A 118 11.72 16.64 7.11
CA MET A 118 10.31 16.99 7.29
C MET A 118 9.74 17.69 6.04
N ASP A 119 10.54 18.50 5.35
CA ASP A 119 10.17 19.05 4.05
C ASP A 119 9.94 17.94 3.01
N GLY A 120 10.78 16.90 3.03
CA GLY A 120 10.60 15.70 2.21
C GLY A 120 9.31 14.94 2.53
N VAL A 121 9.03 14.70 3.82
CA VAL A 121 7.77 14.07 4.28
C VAL A 121 6.57 14.87 3.79
N ARG A 122 6.60 16.20 4.00
CA ARG A 122 5.52 17.10 3.60
C ARG A 122 5.30 17.10 2.09
N ALA A 123 6.37 17.11 1.30
CA ALA A 123 6.27 17.04 -0.16
C ALA A 123 5.62 15.72 -0.61
N ASP A 124 5.96 14.61 0.05
CA ASP A 124 5.36 13.32 -0.24
C ASP A 124 3.88 13.24 0.16
N GLU A 125 3.50 13.76 1.34
CA GLU A 125 2.10 13.82 1.78
C GLU A 125 1.25 14.68 0.84
N VAL A 126 1.75 15.86 0.44
CA VAL A 126 1.05 16.75 -0.49
C VAL A 126 0.81 16.04 -1.83
N ARG A 127 1.81 15.32 -2.34
CA ARG A 127 1.66 14.51 -3.56
C ARG A 127 0.60 13.42 -3.39
N GLU A 128 0.55 12.75 -2.25
CA GLU A 128 -0.43 11.69 -2.00
C GLU A 128 -1.86 12.22 -1.91
N VAL A 129 -2.05 13.37 -1.27
CA VAL A 129 -3.34 14.08 -1.26
C VAL A 129 -3.76 14.49 -2.67
N HIS A 130 -2.86 15.06 -3.47
CA HIS A 130 -3.16 15.42 -4.86
C HIS A 130 -3.50 14.21 -5.74
N ALA A 131 -2.87 13.06 -5.47
CA ALA A 131 -3.19 11.79 -6.13
C ALA A 131 -4.53 11.19 -5.66
N SER A 132 -5.25 11.80 -4.70
CA SER A 132 -6.52 11.32 -4.14
C SER A 132 -6.41 10.10 -3.21
N HIS A 133 -5.30 9.97 -2.47
CA HIS A 133 -5.24 9.05 -1.34
C HIS A 133 -6.17 9.52 -0.22
N ASN A 134 -6.74 8.59 0.53
CA ASN A 134 -7.65 8.85 1.65
C ASN A 134 -6.94 9.04 2.99
N GLY A 135 -5.63 8.78 3.05
CA GLY A 135 -4.77 8.91 4.22
C GLY A 135 -3.38 8.33 3.94
N SER A 136 -2.45 8.46 4.89
CA SER A 136 -1.04 8.00 4.81
C SER A 136 -0.52 7.63 6.19
#